data_AF-A0A1Y2B5L7-F1
#
_entry.id   AF-A0A1Y2B5L7-F1
#
_cell.length_a   1.000
_cell.length_b   1.000
_cell.length_c   1.000
_cell.angle_alpha   90.00
_cell.angle_beta   90.00
_cell.angle_gamma   90.00
#
_symmetry.space_group_name_H-M   'P 1'
#
loop_
_entity.id
_entity.type
_entity.pdbx_description
1 polymer ?
#
loop_
_entity_poly.entity_id
_entity_poly.type
_entity_poly.pdbx_seq_one_letter_code
_entity_poly.pdbx_strand_id
1 'polypeptide(L)'
;MMYQLHITPTGMYLDGPYLDKSNRVIRQYQKYTHHFLHVSFVEEDGTPLSHSSRTDIPHTAIYEDRFAKYLKEGIKLSGNRVFKFLAFSNSSLKEGRVADVKRGGYVFSDGVGTVSCEIAEDIWRELKRLSGRGAGKGVDVGGVMERCPSAFQIRFGGAKGMVSVDPSLKGRQLRLRESMVKFESPSRTIEIADDSSQCRDAYLNRQVILILEDLGVSKSVFLDLQRQTVRELAFMWKTPEKLVELAGREGAFGNFVRLWENLGVSISWMENEFVRKSFEHIRDIS
;
A
#
# COMPACT_ATOMS: atom_id res chain seq x y z
N MET A 1 12.40 -6.35 -26.22
CA MET A 1 13.45 -7.37 -26.30
C MET A 1 14.30 -7.27 -25.06
N MET A 2 14.44 -8.35 -24.30
CA MET A 2 15.11 -8.37 -23.00
C MET A 2 16.03 -9.60 -22.91
N TYR A 3 17.22 -9.40 -22.34
CA TYR A 3 18.15 -10.49 -22.05
C TYR A 3 17.84 -11.12 -20.68
N GLN A 4 18.03 -12.43 -20.59
CA GLN A 4 17.92 -13.21 -19.37
C GLN A 4 19.28 -13.74 -18.95
N LEU A 5 19.58 -13.65 -17.66
CA LEU A 5 20.79 -14.18 -17.07
C LEU A 5 20.40 -15.26 -16.05
N HIS A 6 20.85 -16.49 -16.30
CA HIS A 6 20.73 -17.60 -15.38
C HIS A 6 22.01 -17.71 -14.56
N ILE A 7 21.90 -17.64 -13.24
CA ILE A 7 23.03 -17.81 -12.32
C ILE A 7 22.82 -19.14 -11.61
N THR A 8 23.77 -20.04 -11.79
CA THR A 8 23.80 -21.36 -11.13
C THR A 8 24.83 -21.34 -10.01
N PRO A 9 24.88 -22.37 -9.14
CA PRO A 9 25.92 -22.46 -8.12
C PRO A 9 27.34 -22.30 -8.67
N THR A 10 27.61 -22.84 -9.86
CA THR A 10 28.95 -22.83 -10.49
C THR A 10 29.09 -21.84 -11.64
N GLY A 11 28.00 -21.48 -12.33
CA GLY A 11 28.04 -20.80 -13.62
C GLY A 11 27.17 -19.55 -13.73
N MET A 12 27.32 -18.85 -14.85
CA MET A 12 26.47 -17.74 -15.28
C MET A 12 26.24 -17.84 -16.79
N TYR A 13 24.98 -17.89 -17.22
CA TYR A 13 24.58 -18.14 -18.60
C TYR A 13 23.65 -17.03 -19.07
N LEU A 14 24.02 -16.34 -20.15
CA LEU A 14 23.25 -15.25 -20.74
C LEU A 14 22.50 -15.77 -21.97
N ASP A 15 21.19 -15.55 -22.02
CA ASP A 15 20.32 -15.96 -23.14
C ASP A 15 19.33 -14.84 -23.55
N GLY A 16 18.74 -14.99 -24.74
CA GLY A 16 17.85 -14.03 -25.37
C GLY A 16 18.48 -13.26 -26.55
N PRO A 17 17.89 -12.13 -26.97
CA PRO A 17 16.82 -11.40 -26.28
C PRO A 17 15.42 -11.94 -26.60
N TYR A 18 14.57 -12.02 -25.56
CA TYR A 18 13.19 -12.46 -25.70
C TYR A 18 12.19 -11.30 -25.75
N LEU A 19 11.01 -11.59 -26.30
CA LEU A 19 9.90 -10.66 -26.39
C LEU A 19 9.05 -10.72 -25.12
N ASP A 20 9.49 -10.03 -24.07
CA ASP A 20 8.73 -9.94 -22.82
C ASP A 20 7.76 -8.74 -22.84
N LYS A 21 6.46 -9.03 -22.85
CA LYS A 21 5.37 -8.03 -22.79
C LYS A 21 4.73 -7.92 -21.40
N SER A 22 5.18 -8.71 -20.42
CA SER A 22 4.47 -8.87 -19.14
C SER A 22 4.75 -7.74 -18.13
N ASN A 23 5.96 -7.18 -18.11
CA ASN A 23 6.41 -6.25 -17.08
C ASN A 23 6.05 -4.76 -17.36
N ARG A 24 5.33 -4.11 -16.44
CA ARG A 24 4.88 -2.71 -16.55
C ARG A 24 6.03 -1.70 -16.60
N VAL A 25 7.12 -1.92 -15.87
CA VAL A 25 8.30 -1.03 -15.88
C VAL A 25 8.91 -1.03 -17.28
N ILE A 26 8.97 -2.19 -17.92
CA ILE A 26 9.52 -2.33 -19.28
C ILE A 26 8.62 -1.65 -20.32
N ARG A 27 7.30 -1.71 -20.12
CA ARG A 27 6.34 -0.98 -20.98
C ARG A 27 6.44 0.54 -20.81
N GLN A 28 6.71 1.02 -19.60
CA GLN A 28 6.88 2.45 -19.31
C GLN A 28 8.23 2.99 -19.84
N TYR A 29 9.28 2.17 -19.77
CA TYR A 29 10.63 2.53 -20.21
C TYR A 29 11.06 1.77 -21.48
N GLN A 30 10.18 1.66 -22.48
CA GLN A 30 10.45 0.91 -23.72
C GLN A 30 11.75 1.34 -24.42
N LYS A 31 12.07 2.65 -24.38
CA LYS A 31 13.30 3.22 -24.94
C LYS A 31 14.57 2.77 -24.21
N TYR A 32 14.46 2.36 -22.96
CA TYR A 32 15.59 1.94 -22.10
C TYR A 32 15.57 0.44 -21.81
N THR A 33 14.91 -0.37 -22.65
CA THR A 33 14.83 -1.84 -22.49
C THR A 33 16.21 -2.50 -22.32
N HIS A 34 17.24 -1.95 -22.98
CA HIS A 34 18.64 -2.39 -22.88
C HIS A 34 19.31 -2.06 -21.53
N HIS A 35 18.64 -1.33 -20.62
CA HIS A 35 19.10 -1.08 -19.26
C HIS A 35 18.58 -2.11 -18.25
N PHE A 36 17.70 -3.02 -18.68
CA PHE A 36 17.11 -4.04 -17.82
C PHE A 36 17.67 -5.42 -18.16
N LEU A 37 17.89 -6.20 -17.11
CA LEU A 37 18.34 -7.58 -17.17
C LEU A 37 17.45 -8.40 -16.27
N HIS A 38 16.84 -9.46 -16.79
CA HIS A 38 16.11 -10.42 -15.97
C HIS A 38 17.06 -11.48 -15.46
N VAL A 39 17.12 -11.67 -14.14
CA VAL A 39 18.07 -12.60 -13.50
C VAL A 39 17.29 -13.70 -12.81
N SER A 40 17.65 -14.96 -13.09
CA SER A 40 17.08 -16.14 -12.44
C SER A 40 18.19 -16.94 -11.76
N PHE A 41 17.94 -17.35 -10.51
CA PHE A 41 18.82 -18.26 -9.79
C PHE A 41 18.25 -19.68 -9.91
N VAL A 42 19.02 -20.60 -10.50
CA VAL A 42 18.58 -21.94 -10.88
C VAL A 42 19.67 -22.97 -10.58
N GLU A 43 19.33 -24.25 -10.56
CA GLU A 43 20.29 -25.36 -10.51
C GLU A 43 21.05 -25.48 -11.85
N GLU A 44 22.10 -26.30 -11.90
CA GLU A 44 22.92 -26.48 -13.11
C GLU A 44 22.15 -27.07 -14.31
N ASP A 45 21.10 -27.85 -14.05
CA ASP A 45 20.20 -28.39 -15.06
C ASP A 45 19.10 -27.39 -15.48
N GLY A 46 19.14 -26.16 -14.95
CA GLY A 46 18.16 -25.10 -15.21
C GLY A 46 16.87 -25.23 -14.39
N THR A 47 16.77 -26.23 -13.51
CA THR A 47 15.60 -26.37 -12.63
C THR A 47 15.58 -25.29 -11.54
N PRO A 48 14.40 -24.95 -10.99
CA PRO A 48 14.33 -24.02 -9.87
C PRO A 48 15.12 -24.55 -8.67
N LEU A 49 15.85 -23.65 -7.98
CA LEU A 49 16.58 -24.00 -6.76
C LEU A 49 15.65 -24.69 -5.76
N SER A 50 15.99 -25.91 -5.38
CA SER A 50 15.19 -26.72 -4.46
C SER A 50 15.52 -26.36 -3.01
N HIS A 51 14.50 -26.04 -2.22
CA HIS A 51 14.62 -26.05 -0.75
C HIS A 51 14.36 -27.48 -0.27
N SER A 52 15.35 -28.35 -0.38
CA SER A 52 15.27 -29.67 0.26
C SER A 52 15.50 -29.52 1.76
N SER A 53 14.41 -29.52 2.54
CA SER A 53 14.44 -29.57 4.02
C SER A 53 14.92 -30.92 4.58
N ARG A 54 15.57 -31.76 3.77
CA ARG A 54 15.91 -33.16 4.07
C ARG A 54 17.40 -33.47 4.09
N THR A 55 18.26 -32.51 3.75
CA THR A 55 19.72 -32.69 3.86
C THR A 55 20.24 -31.77 4.94
N ASP A 56 20.82 -32.33 5.99
CA ASP A 56 21.46 -31.64 7.14
C ASP A 56 22.71 -30.83 6.77
N ILE A 57 22.90 -30.52 5.49
CA ILE A 57 23.97 -29.64 5.02
C ILE A 57 23.34 -28.25 4.84
N PRO A 58 23.76 -27.24 5.60
CA PRO A 58 23.27 -25.89 5.40
C PRO A 58 23.76 -25.43 4.02
N HIS A 59 22.85 -25.40 3.04
CA HIS A 59 23.08 -24.82 1.72
C HIS A 59 23.40 -23.30 1.78
N THR A 60 23.49 -22.72 2.99
CA THR A 60 23.68 -21.30 3.26
C THR A 60 24.89 -20.72 2.56
N ALA A 61 26.01 -21.43 2.44
CA ALA A 61 27.21 -20.91 1.79
C ALA A 61 26.98 -20.53 0.31
N ILE A 62 26.23 -21.32 -0.46
CA ILE A 62 25.92 -20.96 -1.86
C ILE A 62 24.94 -19.77 -1.91
N TYR A 63 23.91 -19.77 -1.07
CA TYR A 63 22.96 -18.67 -1.03
C TYR A 63 23.60 -17.35 -0.54
N GLU A 64 24.45 -17.40 0.48
CA GLU A 64 25.10 -16.25 1.12
C GLU A 64 26.35 -15.79 0.37
N ASP A 65 27.26 -16.70 0.01
CA ASP A 65 28.55 -16.32 -0.58
C ASP A 65 28.46 -16.19 -2.11
N ARG A 66 27.59 -16.96 -2.76
CA ARG A 66 27.45 -16.92 -4.22
C ARG A 66 26.29 -16.05 -4.68
N PHE A 67 25.07 -16.27 -4.22
CA PHE A 67 23.91 -15.55 -4.76
C PHE A 67 23.73 -14.16 -4.14
N ALA A 68 23.89 -14.02 -2.82
CA ALA A 68 23.64 -12.76 -2.14
C ALA A 68 24.60 -11.64 -2.59
N LYS A 69 25.84 -11.96 -3.00
CA LYS A 69 26.78 -10.95 -3.53
C LYS A 69 26.22 -10.24 -4.76
N TYR A 70 25.54 -10.95 -5.66
CA TYR A 70 24.98 -10.35 -6.89
C TYR A 70 23.80 -9.42 -6.59
N LEU A 71 23.07 -9.69 -5.50
CA LEU A 71 21.99 -8.82 -5.03
C LEU A 71 22.53 -7.57 -4.32
N LYS A 72 23.63 -7.70 -3.56
CA LYS A 72 24.24 -6.61 -2.78
C LYS A 72 25.10 -5.69 -3.65
N GLU A 73 25.97 -6.27 -4.47
CA GLU A 73 27.01 -5.55 -5.23
C GLU A 73 26.59 -5.27 -6.67
N GLY A 74 25.61 -6.02 -7.19
CA GLY A 74 25.18 -5.96 -8.57
C GLY A 74 25.94 -6.93 -9.48
N ILE A 75 25.57 -6.92 -10.75
CA ILE A 75 26.10 -7.85 -11.76
C ILE A 75 26.80 -7.06 -12.85
N LYS A 76 28.05 -7.44 -13.14
CA LYS A 76 28.86 -6.89 -14.22
C LYS A 76 29.07 -7.97 -15.29
N LEU A 77 28.46 -7.79 -16.46
CA LEU A 77 28.55 -8.75 -17.58
C LEU A 77 29.68 -8.41 -18.55
N SER A 78 29.75 -7.15 -19.00
CA SER A 78 30.82 -6.63 -19.87
C SER A 78 30.85 -5.11 -19.85
N GLY A 79 32.04 -4.51 -19.99
CA GLY A 79 32.26 -3.06 -19.96
C GLY A 79 32.09 -2.43 -18.56
N ASN A 80 31.76 -1.15 -18.51
CA ASN A 80 31.64 -0.37 -17.26
C ASN A 80 30.23 -0.36 -16.65
N ARG A 81 29.28 -1.15 -17.19
CA ARG A 81 27.90 -1.16 -16.71
C ARG A 81 27.72 -2.18 -15.59
N VAL A 82 27.14 -1.72 -14.49
CA VAL A 82 26.75 -2.56 -13.34
C VAL A 82 25.23 -2.58 -13.26
N PHE A 83 24.65 -3.76 -13.39
CA PHE A 83 23.22 -3.99 -13.18
C PHE A 83 22.97 -4.14 -11.68
N LYS A 84 22.23 -3.20 -11.09
CA LYS A 84 21.86 -3.25 -9.68
C LYS A 84 20.48 -3.88 -9.51
N PHE A 85 20.28 -4.52 -8.37
CA PHE A 85 18.98 -5.06 -8.00
C PHE A 85 17.91 -3.97 -8.03
N LEU A 86 16.81 -4.23 -8.75
CA LEU A 86 15.69 -3.30 -8.89
C LEU A 86 14.46 -3.83 -8.15
N ALA A 87 14.05 -5.05 -8.45
CA ALA A 87 12.90 -5.73 -7.86
C ALA A 87 12.98 -7.23 -8.16
N PHE A 88 12.34 -8.05 -7.34
CA PHE A 88 12.10 -9.45 -7.67
C PHE A 88 10.97 -9.57 -8.69
N SER A 89 11.08 -10.53 -9.60
CA SER A 89 9.89 -11.10 -10.24
C SER A 89 9.07 -11.79 -9.16
N ASN A 90 7.76 -11.63 -9.17
CA ASN A 90 6.86 -12.30 -8.22
C ASN A 90 6.79 -13.83 -8.45
N SER A 91 7.75 -14.43 -9.16
CA SER A 91 7.84 -15.87 -9.42
C SER A 91 8.07 -16.73 -8.17
N SER A 92 8.65 -16.17 -7.09
CA SER A 92 8.78 -16.84 -5.79
C SER A 92 7.53 -16.74 -4.91
N LEU A 93 6.48 -16.05 -5.37
CA LEU A 93 5.21 -15.98 -4.68
C LEU A 93 4.50 -17.32 -4.84
N LYS A 94 4.36 -18.07 -3.73
CA LYS A 94 3.49 -19.25 -3.72
C LYS A 94 2.05 -18.75 -3.70
N GLU A 95 1.45 -18.72 -4.89
CA GLU A 95 0.02 -18.51 -5.07
C GLU A 95 -0.72 -19.80 -4.67
N GLY A 96 -1.51 -19.72 -3.60
CA GLY A 96 -2.43 -20.77 -3.21
C GLY A 96 -3.86 -20.36 -3.54
N ARG A 97 -4.66 -21.31 -4.04
CA ARG A 97 -6.13 -21.12 -4.09
C ARG A 97 -6.73 -21.82 -2.87
N VAL A 98 -7.62 -21.12 -2.17
CA VAL A 98 -8.39 -21.68 -1.05
C VAL A 98 -9.87 -21.50 -1.31
N ALA A 99 -10.67 -22.52 -0.99
CA ALA A 99 -12.12 -22.48 -1.16
C ALA A 99 -12.74 -21.39 -0.27
N ASP A 100 -13.82 -20.77 -0.74
CA ASP A 100 -14.59 -19.81 0.04
C ASP A 100 -15.19 -20.42 1.32
N VAL A 101 -15.22 -19.65 2.40
CA VAL A 101 -15.89 -20.01 3.65
C VAL A 101 -17.39 -19.88 3.44
N LYS A 102 -18.09 -21.01 3.37
CA LYS A 102 -19.52 -21.09 3.11
C LYS A 102 -20.28 -21.65 4.31
N ARG A 103 -21.41 -21.05 4.68
CA ARG A 103 -22.34 -21.59 5.69
C ARG A 103 -23.76 -21.18 5.35
N GLY A 104 -24.69 -22.15 5.35
CA GLY A 104 -26.10 -21.88 5.10
C GLY A 104 -26.40 -21.25 3.73
N GLY A 105 -25.61 -21.57 2.70
CA GLY A 105 -25.76 -20.99 1.36
C GLY A 105 -25.11 -19.62 1.15
N TYR A 106 -24.56 -19.01 2.21
CA TYR A 106 -23.87 -17.72 2.13
C TYR A 106 -22.35 -17.88 2.10
N VAL A 107 -21.68 -16.97 1.39
CA VAL A 107 -20.21 -16.85 1.33
C VAL A 107 -19.76 -15.77 2.31
N PHE A 108 -18.98 -16.15 3.33
CA PHE A 108 -18.51 -15.23 4.39
C PHE A 108 -17.15 -14.61 4.10
N SER A 109 -16.43 -15.17 3.13
CA SER A 109 -15.09 -14.73 2.74
C SER A 109 -15.06 -14.07 1.37
N ASP A 110 -16.21 -13.57 0.90
CA ASP A 110 -16.33 -13.05 -0.46
C ASP A 110 -15.35 -11.91 -0.69
N GLY A 111 -14.40 -12.12 -1.60
CA GLY A 111 -13.42 -11.12 -1.97
C GLY A 111 -12.28 -10.96 -0.95
N VAL A 112 -12.11 -11.88 0.02
CA VAL A 112 -11.10 -11.77 1.08
C VAL A 112 -10.16 -12.97 1.11
N GLY A 113 -8.93 -12.77 0.65
CA GLY A 113 -7.83 -13.73 0.74
C GLY A 113 -6.93 -13.50 1.95
N THR A 114 -5.83 -14.23 2.02
CA THR A 114 -4.82 -14.07 3.07
C THR A 114 -3.42 -13.94 2.51
N VAL A 115 -2.55 -13.23 3.22
CA VAL A 115 -1.16 -13.01 2.84
C VAL A 115 -0.24 -13.27 4.04
N SER A 116 0.95 -13.82 3.79
CA SER A 116 1.92 -14.06 4.86
C SER A 116 2.57 -12.76 5.35
N CYS A 117 3.10 -12.78 6.58
CA CYS A 117 3.81 -11.63 7.16
C CYS A 117 4.95 -11.15 6.25
N GLU A 118 5.71 -12.06 5.66
CA GLU A 118 6.84 -11.73 4.77
C GLU A 118 6.41 -10.92 3.53
N ILE A 119 5.28 -11.27 2.91
CA ILE A 119 4.79 -10.50 1.76
C ILE A 119 4.19 -9.16 2.22
N ALA A 120 3.48 -9.14 3.36
CA ALA A 120 2.93 -7.91 3.92
C ALA A 120 4.03 -6.88 4.23
N GLU A 121 5.13 -7.32 4.85
CA GLU A 121 6.29 -6.48 5.14
C GLU A 121 6.97 -5.96 3.88
N ASP A 122 7.06 -6.77 2.83
CA ASP A 122 7.63 -6.33 1.56
C ASP A 122 6.75 -5.33 0.82
N ILE A 123 5.44 -5.56 0.82
CA ILE A 123 4.45 -4.58 0.32
C ILE A 123 4.63 -3.27 1.09
N TRP A 124 4.67 -3.34 2.43
CA TRP A 124 4.80 -2.18 3.28
C TRP A 124 6.11 -1.41 3.02
N ARG A 125 7.22 -2.12 2.90
CA ARG A 125 8.53 -1.54 2.60
C ARG A 125 8.53 -0.81 1.25
N GLU A 126 7.89 -1.40 0.23
CA GLU A 126 7.81 -0.77 -1.09
C GLU A 126 6.85 0.42 -1.12
N LEU A 127 5.70 0.34 -0.44
CA LEU A 127 4.78 1.48 -0.29
C LEU A 127 5.44 2.68 0.39
N LYS A 128 6.26 2.41 1.42
CA LYS A 128 7.09 3.44 2.07
C LYS A 128 8.09 4.08 1.11
N ARG A 129 8.74 3.27 0.28
CA ARG A 129 9.69 3.75 -0.72
C ARG A 129 9.02 4.65 -1.77
N LEU A 130 7.82 4.29 -2.22
CA LEU A 130 7.11 4.97 -3.31
C LEU A 130 6.37 6.25 -2.88
N SER A 131 5.88 6.33 -1.65
CA SER A 131 5.03 7.43 -1.19
C SER A 131 5.78 8.75 -0.97
N GLY A 132 7.10 8.82 -1.20
CA GLY A 132 7.89 10.05 -0.96
C GLY A 132 7.94 10.49 0.50
N ARG A 133 7.18 9.85 1.39
CA ARG A 133 7.43 9.72 2.82
C ARG A 133 8.72 8.93 2.94
N GLY A 134 9.84 9.62 2.78
CA GLY A 134 11.14 8.99 2.74
C GLY A 134 11.37 8.09 3.95
N ALA A 135 12.50 7.40 3.90
CA ALA A 135 13.26 7.03 5.08
C ALA A 135 13.70 8.29 5.88
N GLY A 136 12.80 9.25 6.09
CA GLY A 136 12.83 10.10 7.25
C GLY A 136 12.53 9.17 8.41
N LYS A 137 13.45 9.19 9.38
CA LYS A 137 13.20 8.89 10.79
C LYS A 137 11.71 8.86 11.07
N GLY A 138 11.22 7.78 11.71
CA GLY A 138 9.89 7.77 12.28
C GLY A 138 9.59 9.15 12.84
N VAL A 139 8.71 9.89 12.16
CA VAL A 139 8.29 11.17 12.67
C VAL A 139 7.42 10.79 13.84
N ASP A 140 8.06 10.94 14.98
CA ASP A 140 7.55 10.81 16.32
C ASP A 140 6.41 11.82 16.49
N VAL A 141 5.25 11.53 15.89
CA VAL A 141 4.00 12.13 16.31
C VAL A 141 3.48 11.26 17.46
N GLY A 142 4.22 11.25 18.58
CA GLY A 142 3.77 10.66 19.85
C GLY A 142 4.22 9.24 20.20
N GLY A 143 5.40 8.76 19.78
CA GLY A 143 6.02 7.55 20.35
C GLY A 143 5.48 6.21 19.85
N VAL A 144 4.57 6.20 18.86
CA VAL A 144 3.97 4.96 18.35
C VAL A 144 4.70 4.52 17.08
N MET A 145 5.50 3.46 17.21
CA MET A 145 6.18 2.78 16.09
C MET A 145 5.16 2.41 15.01
N GLU A 146 5.36 2.91 13.79
CA GLU A 146 4.43 2.70 12.68
C GLU A 146 4.41 1.22 12.28
N ARG A 147 3.28 0.55 12.53
CA ARG A 147 3.14 -0.89 12.31
C ARG A 147 2.73 -1.18 10.86
N CYS A 148 3.19 -2.32 10.34
CA CYS A 148 2.74 -2.85 9.06
C CYS A 148 1.21 -3.01 9.05
N PRO A 149 0.51 -2.58 7.99
CA PRO A 149 -0.94 -2.77 7.86
C PRO A 149 -1.33 -4.24 7.98
N SER A 150 -2.49 -4.50 8.60
CA SER A 150 -3.03 -5.85 8.77
C SER A 150 -3.90 -6.28 7.57
N ALA A 151 -4.29 -5.35 6.71
CA ALA A 151 -5.04 -5.65 5.50
C ALA A 151 -4.66 -4.72 4.34
N PHE A 152 -4.73 -5.27 3.12
CA PHE A 152 -4.42 -4.58 1.88
C PHE A 152 -5.53 -4.81 0.86
N GLN A 153 -5.91 -3.77 0.13
CA GLN A 153 -6.76 -3.89 -1.04
C GLN A 153 -5.87 -4.15 -2.26
N ILE A 154 -6.08 -5.28 -2.94
CA ILE A 154 -5.19 -5.74 -4.00
C ILE A 154 -5.88 -5.93 -5.34
N ARG A 155 -5.06 -5.85 -6.39
CA ARG A 155 -5.32 -6.44 -7.71
C ARG A 155 -4.15 -7.34 -8.07
N PHE A 156 -4.44 -8.58 -8.44
CA PHE A 156 -3.41 -9.56 -8.77
C PHE A 156 -3.94 -10.53 -9.81
N GLY A 157 -3.32 -10.60 -10.99
CA GLY A 157 -3.61 -11.66 -11.97
C GLY A 157 -5.09 -11.85 -12.34
N GLY A 158 -5.87 -10.78 -12.43
CA GLY A 158 -7.32 -10.84 -12.69
C GLY A 158 -8.19 -11.12 -11.46
N ALA A 159 -7.57 -11.32 -10.29
CA ALA A 159 -8.22 -11.28 -9.00
C ALA A 159 -8.29 -9.85 -8.44
N LYS A 160 -9.41 -9.55 -7.77
CA LYS A 160 -9.66 -8.29 -7.08
C LYS A 160 -10.27 -8.57 -5.71
N GLY A 161 -9.77 -7.92 -4.68
CA GLY A 161 -10.32 -8.06 -3.34
C GLY A 161 -9.41 -7.49 -2.25
N MET A 162 -9.63 -7.96 -1.03
CA MET A 162 -8.80 -7.68 0.13
C MET A 162 -7.93 -8.89 0.45
N VAL A 163 -6.78 -8.65 1.06
CA VAL A 163 -6.00 -9.70 1.74
C VAL A 163 -5.69 -9.27 3.15
N SER A 164 -5.93 -10.16 4.11
CA SER A 164 -5.54 -9.98 5.51
C SER A 164 -4.23 -10.71 5.81
N VAL A 165 -3.41 -10.13 6.67
CA VAL A 165 -2.19 -10.80 7.15
C VAL A 165 -2.58 -12.00 8.01
N ASP A 166 -2.08 -13.18 7.64
CA ASP A 166 -2.25 -14.43 8.38
C ASP A 166 -0.89 -14.86 8.95
N PRO A 167 -0.65 -14.66 10.27
CA PRO A 167 0.61 -15.02 10.92
C PRO A 167 0.92 -16.53 10.94
N SER A 168 -0.07 -17.39 10.66
CA SER A 168 0.13 -18.83 10.61
C SER A 168 0.83 -19.28 9.32
N LEU A 169 0.83 -18.44 8.27
CA LEU A 169 1.48 -18.74 7.00
C LEU A 169 3.00 -18.68 7.13
N LYS A 170 3.67 -19.72 6.62
CA LYS A 170 5.15 -19.81 6.60
C LYS A 170 5.68 -19.52 5.21
N GLY A 171 6.74 -18.71 5.11
CA GLY A 171 7.29 -18.30 3.82
C GLY A 171 6.41 -17.28 3.11
N ARG A 172 6.73 -17.02 1.84
CA ARG A 172 6.06 -16.05 0.98
C ARG A 172 4.83 -16.65 0.32
N GLN A 173 3.66 -16.49 0.94
CA GLN A 173 2.40 -17.05 0.45
C GLN A 173 1.31 -15.98 0.27
N LEU A 174 0.68 -15.98 -0.89
CA LEU A 174 -0.56 -15.26 -1.16
C LEU A 174 -1.65 -16.30 -1.45
N ARG A 175 -2.71 -16.32 -0.64
CA ARG A 175 -3.83 -17.23 -0.82
C ARG A 175 -5.06 -16.46 -1.30
N LEU A 176 -5.47 -16.76 -2.53
CA LEU A 176 -6.65 -16.18 -3.15
C LEU A 176 -7.84 -17.12 -3.00
N ARG A 177 -9.03 -16.53 -2.97
CA ARG A 177 -10.30 -17.26 -2.99
C ARG A 177 -10.91 -17.27 -4.38
N GLU A 178 -11.75 -18.27 -4.61
CA GLU A 178 -12.48 -18.43 -5.88
C GLU A 178 -13.26 -17.17 -6.23
N SER A 179 -13.99 -16.58 -5.28
CA SER A 179 -14.78 -15.37 -5.54
C SER A 179 -13.95 -14.13 -5.87
N MET A 180 -12.65 -14.11 -5.56
CA MET A 180 -11.77 -12.99 -5.88
C MET A 180 -11.39 -12.97 -7.36
N VAL A 181 -11.29 -14.14 -8.01
CA VAL A 181 -10.83 -14.28 -9.39
C VAL A 181 -11.95 -13.87 -10.34
N LYS A 182 -11.77 -12.76 -11.07
CA LYS A 182 -12.78 -12.24 -12.00
C LYS A 182 -12.55 -12.73 -13.43
N PHE A 183 -11.29 -12.96 -13.79
CA PHE A 183 -10.88 -13.54 -15.06
C PHE A 183 -9.47 -14.12 -14.90
N GLU A 184 -9.09 -15.05 -15.77
CA GLU A 184 -7.75 -15.62 -15.74
C GLU A 184 -6.73 -14.67 -16.39
N SER A 185 -5.56 -14.55 -15.78
CA SER A 185 -4.46 -13.75 -16.31
C SER A 185 -3.11 -14.35 -15.94
N PRO A 186 -2.11 -14.32 -16.85
CA PRO A 186 -0.75 -14.76 -16.54
C PRO A 186 0.03 -13.74 -15.69
N SER A 187 -0.53 -12.55 -15.44
CA SER A 187 0.15 -11.51 -14.66
C SER A 187 0.30 -11.92 -13.20
N ARG A 188 1.52 -11.87 -12.69
CA ARG A 188 1.82 -12.15 -11.27
C ARG A 188 2.17 -10.88 -10.49
N THR A 189 1.90 -9.69 -11.04
CA THR A 189 2.17 -8.43 -10.35
C THR A 189 1.06 -8.15 -9.33
N ILE A 190 1.44 -7.88 -8.08
CA ILE A 190 0.53 -7.38 -7.05
C ILE A 190 0.46 -5.86 -7.18
N GLU A 191 -0.74 -5.32 -7.32
CA GLU A 191 -1.01 -3.89 -7.23
C GLU A 191 -1.78 -3.62 -5.94
N ILE A 192 -1.37 -2.60 -5.18
CA ILE A 192 -2.07 -2.16 -3.97
C ILE A 192 -2.90 -0.92 -4.31
N ALA A 193 -4.19 -0.99 -4.04
CA ALA A 193 -5.11 0.13 -4.24
C ALA A 193 -5.25 0.98 -2.96
N ASP A 194 -5.27 0.34 -1.79
CA ASP A 194 -5.36 0.97 -0.48
C ASP A 194 -4.88 -0.02 0.60
N ASP A 195 -4.66 0.46 1.82
CA ASP A 195 -4.22 -0.35 2.95
C ASP A 195 -4.80 0.15 4.28
N SER A 196 -4.69 -0.68 5.32
CA SER A 196 -5.29 -0.39 6.63
C SER A 196 -4.47 0.54 7.53
N SER A 197 -3.44 1.24 7.03
CA SER A 197 -2.63 2.16 7.85
C SER A 197 -3.36 3.43 8.26
N GLN A 198 -4.34 3.87 7.46
CA GLN A 198 -5.04 5.13 7.70
C GLN A 198 -6.45 4.87 8.21
N CYS A 199 -6.73 5.33 9.44
CA CYS A 199 -8.11 5.51 9.88
C CYS A 199 -8.61 6.83 9.28
N ARG A 200 -9.71 6.78 8.52
CA ARG A 200 -10.37 7.98 8.01
C ARG A 200 -11.51 8.34 8.94
N ASP A 201 -11.69 9.63 9.18
CA ASP A 201 -12.84 10.11 9.92
C ASP A 201 -14.14 9.73 9.19
N ALA A 202 -15.11 9.26 9.96
CA ALA A 202 -16.42 8.87 9.46
C ALA A 202 -17.44 9.96 9.82
N TYR A 203 -18.26 10.33 8.85
CA TYR A 203 -19.29 11.36 9.02
C TYR A 203 -20.66 10.79 8.73
N LEU A 204 -21.65 11.27 9.47
CA LEU A 204 -23.05 10.96 9.17
C LEU A 204 -23.45 11.66 7.88
N ASN A 205 -23.89 10.87 6.90
CA ASN A 205 -24.58 11.40 5.73
C ASN A 205 -26.09 11.25 5.90
N ARG A 206 -26.86 11.95 5.06
CA ARG A 206 -28.32 11.93 5.11
C ARG A 206 -28.89 10.51 5.00
N GLN A 207 -28.29 9.65 4.17
CA GLN A 207 -28.78 8.29 3.96
C GLN A 207 -28.65 7.44 5.22
N VAL A 208 -27.52 7.53 5.92
CA VAL A 208 -27.29 6.84 7.19
C VAL A 208 -28.23 7.37 8.26
N ILE A 209 -28.44 8.69 8.34
CA ILE A 209 -29.37 9.29 9.29
C ILE A 209 -30.78 8.74 9.10
N LEU A 210 -31.28 8.67 7.86
CA LEU A 210 -32.61 8.13 7.57
C LEU A 210 -32.77 6.67 8.01
N ILE A 211 -31.74 5.84 7.77
CA ILE A 211 -31.74 4.43 8.22
C ILE A 211 -31.77 4.37 9.74
N LEU A 212 -30.98 5.18 10.43
CA LEU A 212 -30.93 5.21 11.88
C LEU A 212 -32.26 5.70 12.49
N GLU A 213 -32.91 6.70 11.89
CA GLU A 213 -34.24 7.15 12.30
C GLU A 213 -35.28 6.03 12.17
N ASP A 214 -35.27 5.28 11.06
CA ASP A 214 -36.16 4.14 10.83
C ASP A 214 -35.91 3.00 11.84
N LEU A 215 -34.65 2.79 12.22
CA LEU A 215 -34.26 1.86 13.30
C LEU A 215 -34.59 2.37 14.72
N GLY A 216 -35.20 3.55 14.85
CA GLY A 216 -35.69 4.10 16.12
C GLY A 216 -34.78 5.09 16.82
N VAL A 217 -33.71 5.56 16.18
CA VAL A 217 -32.86 6.63 16.74
C VAL A 217 -33.63 7.96 16.71
N SER A 218 -33.83 8.56 17.89
CA SER A 218 -34.53 9.83 18.00
C SER A 218 -33.80 10.97 17.30
N LYS A 219 -34.57 11.82 16.61
CA LYS A 219 -34.13 13.09 16.01
C LYS A 219 -33.31 13.97 16.96
N SER A 220 -33.63 13.94 18.25
CA SER A 220 -32.93 14.71 19.27
C SER A 220 -31.44 14.38 19.31
N VAL A 221 -31.06 13.12 19.08
CA VAL A 221 -29.65 12.67 19.09
C VAL A 221 -28.85 13.38 17.99
N PHE A 222 -29.39 13.47 16.77
CA PHE A 222 -28.71 14.17 15.66
C PHE A 222 -28.61 15.68 15.91
N LEU A 223 -29.66 16.28 16.48
CA LEU A 223 -29.64 17.70 16.86
C LEU A 223 -28.68 17.98 18.01
N ASP A 224 -28.51 17.06 18.95
CA ASP A 224 -27.55 17.16 20.04
C ASP A 224 -26.11 17.05 19.51
N LEU A 225 -25.84 16.09 18.61
CA LEU A 225 -24.55 15.96 17.92
C LEU A 225 -24.21 17.23 17.14
N GLN A 226 -25.17 17.78 16.39
CA GLN A 226 -24.98 19.06 15.69
C GLN A 226 -24.64 20.20 16.66
N ARG A 227 -25.39 20.31 17.77
CA ARG A 227 -25.12 21.33 18.80
C ARG A 227 -23.74 21.15 19.43
N GLN A 228 -23.29 19.91 19.65
CA GLN A 228 -21.95 19.64 20.15
C GLN A 228 -20.88 20.10 19.16
N THR A 229 -20.99 19.73 17.87
CA THR A 229 -20.05 20.17 16.84
C THR A 229 -20.00 21.70 16.75
N VAL A 230 -21.15 22.39 16.76
CA VAL A 230 -21.18 23.87 16.74
C VAL A 230 -20.46 24.47 17.95
N ARG A 231 -20.60 23.88 19.15
CA ARG A 231 -19.90 24.33 20.36
C ARG A 231 -18.39 24.09 20.26
N GLU A 232 -17.97 22.94 19.76
CA GLU A 232 -16.56 22.60 19.56
C GLU A 232 -15.92 23.58 18.57
N LEU A 233 -16.58 23.85 17.44
CA LEU A 233 -16.14 24.84 16.46
C LEU A 233 -16.04 26.25 17.08
N ALA A 234 -17.05 26.67 17.84
CA ALA A 234 -17.05 27.96 18.53
C ALA A 234 -15.94 28.08 19.60
N PHE A 235 -15.54 26.97 20.23
CA PHE A 235 -14.46 26.94 21.20
C PHE A 235 -13.08 26.94 20.54
N MET A 236 -12.91 26.20 19.44
CA MET A 236 -11.67 26.18 18.66
C MET A 236 -11.34 27.56 18.06
N TRP A 237 -12.35 28.40 17.81
CA TRP A 237 -12.17 29.77 17.32
C TRP A 237 -11.58 30.74 18.35
N LYS A 238 -11.52 30.36 19.63
CA LYS A 238 -11.00 31.22 20.71
C LYS A 238 -9.48 31.19 20.82
N THR A 239 -8.78 30.29 20.11
CA THR A 239 -7.32 30.15 20.23
C THR A 239 -6.67 29.91 18.86
N PRO A 240 -5.65 30.68 18.47
CA PRO A 240 -5.07 30.64 17.11
C PRO A 240 -4.48 29.28 16.72
N GLU A 241 -3.94 28.54 17.68
CA GLU A 241 -3.25 27.27 17.44
C GLU A 241 -4.22 26.19 16.95
N LYS A 242 -5.46 26.21 17.46
CA LYS A 242 -6.50 25.24 17.10
C LYS A 242 -7.12 25.53 15.73
N LEU A 243 -7.12 26.78 15.29
CA LEU A 243 -7.58 27.16 13.96
C LEU A 243 -6.65 26.60 12.86
N VAL A 244 -5.33 26.67 13.10
CA VAL A 244 -4.31 26.12 12.19
C VAL A 244 -4.38 24.59 12.16
N GLU A 245 -4.58 23.94 13.32
CA GLU A 245 -4.79 22.49 13.41
C GLU A 245 -6.00 22.02 12.57
N LEU A 246 -7.09 22.78 12.60
CA LEU A 246 -8.32 22.48 11.86
C LEU A 246 -8.16 22.71 10.34
N ALA A 247 -7.48 23.80 9.95
CA ALA A 247 -7.14 24.07 8.55
C ALA A 247 -6.24 22.97 7.95
N GLY A 248 -5.33 22.41 8.75
CA GLY A 248 -4.46 21.30 8.35
C GLY A 248 -5.17 19.95 8.20
N ARG A 249 -6.25 19.71 8.96
CA ARG A 249 -7.05 18.47 8.87
C ARG A 249 -7.98 18.42 7.66
N GLU A 250 -8.65 19.52 7.35
CA GLU A 250 -9.71 19.55 6.34
C GLU A 250 -9.20 19.84 4.92
N GLY A 251 -7.95 20.29 4.74
CA GLY A 251 -7.37 20.62 3.43
C GLY A 251 -8.16 21.67 2.62
N ALA A 252 -9.21 22.25 3.19
CA ALA A 252 -10.16 23.10 2.51
C ALA A 252 -10.81 24.08 3.50
N PHE A 253 -10.02 25.03 4.00
CA PHE A 253 -10.53 26.17 4.78
C PHE A 253 -11.69 26.90 4.06
N GLY A 254 -11.73 26.85 2.71
CA GLY A 254 -12.84 27.37 1.92
C GLY A 254 -14.17 26.63 2.07
N ASN A 255 -14.17 25.32 2.30
CA ASN A 255 -15.40 24.55 2.59
C ASN A 255 -15.92 24.86 4.00
N PHE A 256 -14.99 25.10 4.92
CA PHE A 256 -15.29 25.47 6.30
C PHE A 256 -16.01 26.84 6.40
N VAL A 257 -15.53 27.86 5.67
CA VAL A 257 -16.17 29.19 5.63
C VAL A 257 -17.61 29.10 5.08
N ARG A 258 -17.83 28.32 4.02
CA ARG A 258 -19.17 28.07 3.45
C ARG A 258 -20.11 27.35 4.43
N LEU A 259 -19.61 26.38 5.18
CA LEU A 259 -20.40 25.66 6.19
C LEU A 259 -20.93 26.63 7.26
N TRP A 260 -20.12 27.61 7.64
CA TRP A 260 -20.45 28.58 8.68
C TRP A 260 -21.46 29.64 8.24
N GLU A 261 -21.35 30.13 7.00
CA GLU A 261 -22.38 30.99 6.37
C GLU A 261 -23.73 30.27 6.29
N ASN A 262 -23.73 28.98 5.94
CA ASN A 262 -24.94 28.16 5.87
C ASN A 262 -25.58 27.87 7.25
N LEU A 263 -24.80 27.95 8.33
CA LEU A 263 -25.30 27.80 9.70
C LEU A 263 -25.94 29.09 10.26
N GLY A 264 -25.99 30.18 9.47
CA GLY A 264 -26.66 31.43 9.86
C GLY A 264 -25.95 32.20 10.98
N VAL A 265 -24.70 31.83 11.29
CA VAL A 265 -23.87 32.57 12.25
C VAL A 265 -23.29 33.77 11.52
N SER A 266 -23.76 34.98 11.87
CA SER A 266 -23.20 36.23 11.36
C SER A 266 -21.70 36.27 11.66
N ILE A 267 -20.90 36.21 10.60
CA ILE A 267 -19.46 36.30 10.72
C ILE A 267 -19.14 37.81 10.83
N SER A 268 -18.81 38.31 12.02
CA SER A 268 -18.25 39.66 12.20
C SER A 268 -16.74 39.68 11.89
N TRP A 269 -16.30 38.97 10.85
CA TRP A 269 -14.89 38.72 10.52
C TRP A 269 -14.10 40.00 10.21
N MET A 270 -14.77 41.05 9.70
CA MET A 270 -14.11 42.31 9.38
C MET A 270 -13.70 43.12 10.62
N GLU A 271 -14.27 42.83 11.79
CA GLU A 271 -14.00 43.61 13.00
C GLU A 271 -12.87 43.00 13.85
N ASN A 272 -12.48 41.75 13.60
CA ASN A 272 -11.42 41.09 14.35
C ASN A 272 -10.06 41.22 13.63
N GLU A 273 -9.29 42.23 14.05
CA GLU A 273 -7.98 42.59 13.47
C GLU A 273 -6.99 41.41 13.41
N PHE A 274 -7.10 40.47 14.35
CA PHE A 274 -6.22 39.31 14.47
C PHE A 274 -6.47 38.28 13.35
N VAL A 275 -7.73 37.95 13.08
CA VAL A 275 -8.12 37.00 12.01
C VAL A 275 -7.73 37.53 10.63
N ARG A 276 -7.83 38.85 10.43
CA ARG A 276 -7.38 39.54 9.21
C ARG A 276 -5.87 39.36 8.98
N LYS A 277 -5.06 39.53 10.03
CA LYS A 277 -3.59 39.39 9.96
C LYS A 277 -3.14 37.94 9.73
N SER A 278 -3.80 36.96 10.35
CA SER A 278 -3.51 35.54 10.08
C SER A 278 -3.84 35.13 8.64
N PHE A 279 -4.86 35.73 8.03
CA PHE A 279 -5.23 35.50 6.62
C PHE A 279 -4.22 36.10 5.64
N GLU A 280 -3.73 37.32 5.91
CA GLU A 280 -2.67 37.95 5.11
C GLU A 280 -1.38 37.13 5.15
N HIS A 281 -1.01 36.58 6.31
CA HIS A 281 0.18 35.76 6.47
C HIS A 281 0.11 34.41 5.73
N ILE A 282 -1.06 33.75 5.71
CA ILE A 282 -1.25 32.49 4.98
C ILE A 282 -1.22 32.73 3.45
N ARG A 283 -1.72 33.88 2.97
CA ARG A 283 -1.72 34.23 1.55
C ARG A 283 -0.32 34.55 1.01
N ASP A 284 0.59 35.00 1.86
CA ASP A 284 1.98 35.29 1.48
C ASP A 284 2.88 34.01 1.46
N ILE A 285 2.38 32.88 1.98
CA ILE A 285 3.09 31.60 2.05
C ILE A 285 2.66 30.61 0.94
N SER A 286 1.57 30.91 0.21
CA SER A 286 1.07 30.16 -0.96
C SER A 286 1.54 30.75 -2.28
#